data_AF-A0A182EBE3-F1
#
_entry.id   AF-A0A182EBE3-F1
#
_cell.length_a   1.000
_cell.length_b   1.000
_cell.length_c   1.000
_cell.angle_alpha   90.00
_cell.angle_beta   90.00
_cell.angle_gamma   90.00
#
_symmetry.space_group_name_H-M   'P 1'
#
loop_
_entity.id
_entity.type
_entity.pdbx_description
1 polymer ?
#
loop_
_entity_poly.entity_id
_entity_poly.type
_entity_poly.pdbx_seq_one_letter_code
_entity_poly.pdbx_strand_id
1 'polypeptide(L)'
;MTVSWDPPVIDQRNGNITYYQTVLTPLQPGDEKFIRNVTNSRSITYDISIPKTYTFKVAAATMKGIGPYSPVLSIDPNPAR
;
A
#
# COMPACT_ATOMS: atom_id res chain seq x y z
N MET A 1 -2.49 -2.45 -12.29
CA MET A 1 -3.11 -1.42 -11.42
C MET A 1 -2.01 -0.60 -10.76
N THR A 2 -2.08 0.74 -10.80
CA THR A 2 -1.08 1.60 -10.15
C THR A 2 -1.67 2.30 -8.95
N VAL A 3 -0.96 2.28 -7.82
CA VAL A 3 -1.33 2.99 -6.60
C VAL A 3 -0.21 3.96 -6.25
N SER A 4 -0.57 5.19 -5.92
CA SER A 4 0.33 6.21 -5.40
C SER A 4 -0.17 6.73 -4.05
N TRP A 5 0.74 7.16 -3.20
CA TRP A 5 0.44 7.72 -1.88
C TRP A 5 1.30 8.93 -1.58
N ASP A 6 0.80 9.80 -0.71
CA ASP A 6 1.57 10.91 -0.18
C ASP A 6 2.39 10.49 1.04
N PRO A 7 3.57 11.09 1.24
CA PRO A 7 4.37 10.82 2.42
C PRO A 7 3.68 11.43 3.65
N PRO A 8 3.78 10.82 4.85
CA PRO A 8 3.20 11.38 6.07
C PRO A 8 3.75 12.79 6.36
N VAL A 9 3.04 13.62 7.12
CA VAL A 9 3.51 14.98 7.47
C VAL A 9 4.83 14.92 8.24
N ILE A 10 5.70 15.92 8.06
CA ILE A 10 7.06 15.92 8.63
C ILE A 10 7.03 15.79 10.15
N ASP A 11 6.08 16.43 10.83
CA ASP A 11 5.91 16.34 12.30
C ASP A 11 5.57 14.93 12.80
N GLN A 12 5.01 14.07 11.93
CA GLN A 12 4.74 12.67 12.23
C GLN A 12 5.88 11.75 11.80
N ARG A 13 6.86 12.26 11.03
CA ARG A 13 8.06 11.51 10.65
C ARG A 13 9.03 11.52 11.83
N ASN A 14 8.89 10.53 12.71
CA ASN A 14 9.82 10.25 13.82
C ASN A 14 11.20 9.73 13.33
N GLY A 15 11.72 10.27 12.23
CA GLY A 15 12.93 9.83 11.53
C GLY A 15 12.79 9.93 10.01
N ASN A 16 13.91 9.79 9.30
CA ASN A 16 13.92 9.78 7.85
C ASN A 16 13.27 8.49 7.32
N ILE A 17 12.35 8.62 6.36
CA ILE A 17 11.70 7.48 5.72
C ILE A 17 12.71 6.78 4.82
N THR A 18 12.97 5.51 5.08
CA THR A 18 13.89 4.68 4.31
C THR A 18 13.17 3.90 3.22
N TYR A 19 11.94 3.45 3.48
CA TYR A 19 11.08 2.80 2.50
C TYR A 19 9.61 2.86 2.92
N TYR A 20 8.72 2.51 1.99
CA TYR A 20 7.31 2.27 2.24
C TYR A 20 7.01 0.79 2.09
N GLN A 21 6.24 0.23 3.02
CA GLN A 21 5.68 -1.10 2.87
C GLN A 21 4.24 -1.00 2.43
N THR A 22 3.95 -1.57 1.28
CA THR A 22 2.61 -1.65 0.69
C THR A 22 2.04 -3.04 0.90
N VAL A 23 0.76 -3.11 1.25
CA VAL A 23 0.02 -4.36 1.42
C VAL A 23 -1.25 -4.27 0.61
N LEU A 24 -1.39 -5.17 -0.35
CA LEU A 24 -2.57 -5.32 -1.18
C LEU A 24 -3.22 -6.67 -0.86
N THR A 25 -4.41 -6.66 -0.26
CA THR A 25 -5.13 -7.86 0.15
C THR A 25 -6.40 -8.00 -0.69
N PRO A 26 -6.55 -9.08 -1.46
CA PRO A 26 -7.82 -9.41 -2.14
C PRO A 26 -8.95 -9.56 -1.12
N LEU A 27 -10.16 -9.07 -1.43
CA LEU A 27 -11.32 -9.27 -0.54
C LEU A 27 -11.84 -10.72 -0.55
N GLN A 28 -11.47 -11.50 -1.57
CA GLN A 28 -11.91 -12.88 -1.69
C GLN A 28 -11.18 -13.78 -0.70
N PRO A 29 -11.90 -14.57 0.11
CA PRO A 29 -11.28 -15.48 1.08
C PRO A 29 -10.48 -16.56 0.36
N GLY A 30 -9.22 -16.75 0.79
CA GLY A 30 -8.31 -17.76 0.26
C GLY A 30 -7.25 -17.25 -0.72
N ASP A 31 -7.37 -16.02 -1.23
CA ASP A 31 -6.32 -15.43 -2.04
C ASP A 31 -5.19 -14.85 -1.17
N GLU A 32 -3.94 -14.95 -1.65
CA GLU A 32 -2.78 -14.42 -0.95
C GLU A 32 -2.70 -12.89 -1.03
N LYS A 33 -2.24 -12.27 0.06
CA LYS A 33 -1.92 -10.84 0.10
C LYS A 33 -0.56 -10.58 -0.55
N PHE A 34 -0.44 -9.46 -1.24
CA PHE A 34 0.81 -8.99 -1.82
C PHE A 34 1.45 -7.97 -0.90
N ILE A 35 2.67 -8.23 -0.45
CA ILE A 35 3.46 -7.30 0.37
C ILE A 35 4.69 -6.88 -0.43
N ARG A 36 4.90 -5.57 -0.59
CA ARG A 36 6.05 -5.03 -1.33
C ARG A 36 6.65 -3.82 -0.62
N ASN A 37 7.98 -3.73 -0.66
CA ASN A 37 8.73 -2.60 -0.12
C ASN A 37 9.17 -1.67 -1.26
N VAL A 38 9.02 -0.36 -1.06
CA VAL A 38 9.30 0.69 -2.04
C VAL A 38 10.20 1.74 -1.41
N THR A 39 11.47 1.78 -1.81
CA THR A 39 12.52 2.62 -1.21
C THR A 39 12.58 4.02 -1.81
N ASN A 40 12.43 4.16 -3.14
CA ASN A 40 12.68 5.41 -3.87
C ASN A 40 11.47 5.91 -4.67
N SER A 41 10.28 5.39 -4.41
CA SER A 41 9.06 5.81 -5.09
C SER A 41 7.92 5.98 -4.09
N ARG A 42 6.93 6.77 -4.51
CA ARG A 42 5.65 6.96 -3.80
C ARG A 42 4.50 6.30 -4.54
N SER A 43 4.84 5.42 -5.47
CA SER A 43 3.90 4.66 -6.26
C SER A 43 4.42 3.25 -6.50
N ILE A 44 3.47 2.34 -6.72
CA ILE A 44 3.74 0.96 -7.09
C ILE A 44 2.71 0.50 -8.11
N THR A 45 3.17 -0.30 -9.07
CA THR A 45 2.29 -0.98 -10.02
C THR A 45 2.20 -2.44 -9.62
N TYR A 46 0.97 -2.93 -9.47
CA TYR A 46 0.65 -4.33 -9.30
C TYR A 46 0.16 -4.90 -10.63
N ASP A 47 0.79 -5.97 -11.08
CA ASP A 47 0.33 -6.77 -12.21
C ASP A 47 -0.80 -7.68 -11.75
N ILE A 48 -2.01 -7.13 -11.72
CA ILE A 48 -3.23 -7.82 -11.32
C ILE A 48 -3.92 -8.33 -12.58
N SER A 49 -3.98 -9.65 -12.75
CA SER A 49 -4.59 -10.28 -13.93
C SER A 49 -6.11 -10.44 -13.83
N ILE A 50 -6.67 -10.37 -12.62
CA ILE A 50 -8.09 -10.66 -12.37
C ILE A 50 -8.78 -9.41 -11.79
N PRO A 51 -9.94 -8.98 -12.33
CA PRO A 51 -10.73 -7.89 -11.77
C PRO A 51 -11.41 -8.34 -10.48
N LYS A 52 -10.68 -8.29 -9.36
CA LYS A 52 -11.19 -8.54 -8.01
C LYS A 52 -11.17 -7.25 -7.21
N THR A 53 -12.01 -7.13 -6.20
CA THR A 53 -11.88 -6.04 -5.23
C THR A 53 -10.66 -6.30 -4.34
N TYR A 54 -9.85 -5.27 -4.14
CA TYR A 54 -8.67 -5.31 -3.27
C TYR A 54 -8.77 -4.26 -2.18
N THR A 55 -8.13 -4.52 -1.06
CA THR A 55 -7.83 -3.52 -0.04
C THR A 55 -6.35 -3.18 -0.10
N PHE A 56 -6.02 -1.90 -0.07
CA PHE A 56 -4.67 -1.39 -0.07
C PHE A 56 -4.39 -0.64 1.23
N LYS A 57 -3.21 -0.83 1.78
CA LYS A 57 -2.66 -0.01 2.87
C LYS A 57 -1.17 0.15 2.69
N VAL A 58 -0.65 1.28 3.16
CA VAL A 58 0.78 1.60 3.09
C VAL A 58 1.28 2.10 4.43
N ALA A 59 2.48 1.69 4.82
CA ALA A 59 3.17 2.22 6.00
C ALA A 59 4.51 2.79 5.61
N ALA A 60 4.87 3.94 6.19
CA ALA A 60 6.23 4.46 6.11
C ALA A 60 7.12 3.71 7.09
N ALA A 61 8.33 3.36 6.65
CA ALA A 61 9.34 2.74 7.49
C ALA A 61 10.56 3.65 7.62
N THR A 62 11.16 3.65 8.80
CA THR A 62 12.40 4.35 9.12
C THR A 62 13.47 3.33 9.49
N MET A 63 14.70 3.78 9.77
CA MET A 63 15.74 2.89 10.33
C MET A 63 15.32 2.22 11.65
N LYS A 64 14.36 2.79 12.39
CA LYS A 64 13.85 2.21 13.64
C LYS A 64 12.80 1.11 13.41
N GLY A 65 12.20 1.05 12.22
CA GLY A 65 11.15 0.08 11.89
C GLY A 65 9.98 0.68 11.11
N ILE A 66 8.95 -0.15 10.92
CA ILE A 66 7.72 0.19 10.19
C ILE A 66 6.79 0.98 11.12
N GLY A 67 6.29 2.12 10.65
CA GLY A 67 5.31 2.94 11.33
C GLY A 67 3.87 2.42 11.18
N PRO A 68 2.86 3.20 11.58
CA PRO A 68 1.47 2.82 11.40
C PRO A 68 1.10 2.75 9.91
N TYR A 69 0.20 1.83 9.57
CA TYR A 69 -0.39 1.77 8.24
C TYR A 69 -1.40 2.91 8.04
N SER A 70 -1.53 3.34 6.79
CA SER A 70 -2.60 4.21 6.33
C SER A 70 -3.98 3.58 6.58
N PRO A 71 -5.05 4.39 6.57
CA PRO A 71 -6.39 3.87 6.40
C PRO A 71 -6.47 2.94 5.19
N VAL A 72 -7.34 1.94 5.29
CA VAL A 72 -7.53 0.95 4.22
C VAL A 72 -8.27 1.60 3.07
N LEU A 73 -7.66 1.58 1.89
CA LEU A 73 -8.28 2.00 0.64
C LEU A 73 -8.87 0.78 -0.05
N SER A 74 -10.18 0.77 -0.27
CA SER A 74 -10.83 -0.26 -1.08
C SER A 74 -10.75 0.12 -2.55
N ILE A 75 -10.26 -0.79 -3.37
CA ILE A 75 -10.14 -0.65 -4.82
C ILE A 75 -11.08 -1.66 -5.45
N ASP A 76 -12.08 -1.15 -6.16
CA ASP A 76 -12.91 -1.96 -7.04
C ASP A 76 -12.52 -1.67 -8.50
N PRO A 77 -11.91 -2.63 -9.21
CA PRO A 77 -11.63 -2.48 -10.64
C PRO A 77 -12.89 -2.57 -11.52
N ASN A 78 -14.06 -2.93 -10.97
CA ASN A 78 -15.32 -2.98 -11.70
C ASN A 78 -16.29 -1.88 -11.22
N PRO A 79 -16.37 -0.73 -11.92
CA PRO A 79 -17.27 0.37 -11.53
C PRO A 79 -18.76 0.10 -11.83
N ALA A 80 -19.12 -1.06 -12.39
CA ALA A 80 -20.46 -1.30 -12.97
C ALA A 80 -21.43 -2.09 -12.07
N ARG A 81 -21.36 -1.97 -10.74
CA ARG A 81 -22.32 -2.65 -9.84
C ARG A 81 -23.30 -1.69 -9.19
#